data_AF-X6LAQ3-F1
#
_entry.id   AF-X6LAQ3-F1
#
_cell.length_a   1.000
_cell.length_b   1.000
_cell.length_c   1.000
_cell.angle_alpha   90.00
_cell.angle_beta   90.00
_cell.angle_gamma   90.00
#
_symmetry.space_group_name_H-M   'P 1'
#
loop_
_entity.id
_entity.type
_entity.pdbx_description
1 polymer ?
#
loop_
_entity_poly.entity_id
_entity_poly.type
_entity_poly.pdbx_seq_one_letter_code
_entity_poly.pdbx_strand_id
1 'polypeptide(L)'
;MKLFKNFCNQLEKTTISQTWRNCNQIFVDTIVKLREICITLNLNELNTYKISLLYQEENEFKIIREMCLHILWNILKYPKHIKYRQIHKQALYNYLSQKCHTLGTDFERILIAIEKNLQFIGFKKENDKWYYRYNNIQLSHLWKCYRLVINLQPMYFMCLFCCC
;
A
#
# COMPACT_ATOMS: atom_id res chain seq x y z
N MET A 1 22.72 -5.38 11.89
CA MET A 1 21.38 -5.77 11.38
C MET A 1 20.41 -4.61 11.52
N LYS A 2 19.61 -4.27 10.48
CA LYS A 2 18.71 -3.09 10.44
C LYS A 2 17.66 -3.08 11.57
N LEU A 3 17.23 -4.26 12.07
CA LEU A 3 16.31 -4.37 13.22
C LEU A 3 16.86 -3.68 14.47
N PHE A 4 18.15 -3.84 14.76
CA PHE A 4 18.77 -3.17 15.91
C PHE A 4 18.78 -1.65 15.75
N LYS A 5 19.02 -1.12 14.54
CA LYS A 5 18.94 0.33 14.33
C LYS A 5 17.53 0.89 14.56
N ASN A 6 16.51 0.13 14.19
CA ASN A 6 15.13 0.58 14.25
C ASN A 6 14.49 0.40 15.64
N PHE A 7 14.93 -0.59 16.42
CA PHE A 7 14.25 -0.99 17.66
C PHE A 7 15.14 -1.00 18.91
N CYS A 8 16.48 -0.87 18.82
CA CYS A 8 17.34 -0.89 20.03
C CYS A 8 17.03 0.20 21.05
N ASN A 9 16.44 1.31 20.61
CA ASN A 9 16.07 2.42 21.50
C ASN A 9 14.77 2.14 22.26
N GLN A 10 14.03 1.09 21.89
CA GLN A 10 12.71 0.75 22.44
C GLN A 10 12.65 -0.67 23.02
N LEU A 11 13.50 -1.58 22.53
CA LEU A 11 13.56 -2.97 22.92
C LEU A 11 15.00 -3.41 23.16
N GLU A 12 15.16 -4.29 24.14
CA GLU A 12 16.44 -4.94 24.38
C GLU A 12 16.89 -5.77 23.17
N LYS A 13 18.21 -5.81 22.95
CA LYS A 13 18.81 -6.57 21.85
C LYS A 13 18.50 -8.07 21.92
N THR A 14 18.31 -8.59 23.12
CA THR A 14 17.89 -9.97 23.42
C THR A 14 16.50 -10.23 22.84
N THR A 15 15.51 -9.38 23.13
CA THR A 15 14.14 -9.46 22.60
C THR A 15 14.11 -9.38 21.07
N ILE A 16 14.90 -8.50 20.48
CA ILE A 16 15.05 -8.39 19.02
C ILE A 16 15.60 -9.69 18.42
N SER A 17 16.64 -10.25 19.05
CA SER A 17 17.30 -11.49 18.58
C SER A 17 16.42 -12.72 18.74
N GLN A 18 15.67 -12.81 19.83
CA GLN A 18 14.76 -13.91 20.11
C GLN A 18 13.59 -13.89 19.12
N THR A 19 12.98 -12.73 18.91
CA THR A 19 11.87 -12.56 17.96
C THR A 19 12.31 -12.86 16.54
N TRP A 20 13.52 -12.45 16.16
CA TRP A 20 14.14 -12.80 14.87
C TRP A 20 14.23 -14.33 14.68
N ARG A 21 14.69 -15.06 15.69
CA ARG A 21 14.75 -16.53 15.63
C ARG A 21 13.35 -17.16 15.57
N ASN A 22 12.42 -16.66 16.38
CA ASN A 22 11.06 -17.19 16.48
C ASN A 22 10.24 -16.97 15.20
N CYS A 23 10.54 -15.92 14.44
CA CYS A 23 9.93 -15.66 13.15
C CYS A 23 10.68 -16.33 11.99
N ASN A 24 11.42 -17.42 12.26
CA ASN A 24 12.22 -18.14 11.26
C ASN A 24 13.19 -17.25 10.49
N GLN A 25 13.67 -16.17 11.12
CA GLN A 25 14.54 -15.18 10.48
C GLN A 25 13.87 -14.48 9.28
N ILE A 26 12.54 -14.43 9.28
CA ILE A 26 11.74 -13.66 8.34
C ILE A 26 11.61 -12.24 8.88
N PHE A 27 12.24 -11.29 8.18
CA PHE A 27 12.39 -9.91 8.64
C PHE A 27 11.08 -9.16 8.78
N VAL A 28 10.14 -9.38 7.87
CA VAL A 28 8.81 -8.73 7.91
C VAL A 28 8.04 -9.19 9.14
N ASP A 29 7.92 -10.50 9.32
CA ASP A 29 7.26 -11.10 10.49
C ASP A 29 7.93 -10.63 11.78
N THR A 30 9.26 -10.57 11.78
CA THR A 30 10.03 -10.05 12.91
C THR A 30 9.73 -8.57 13.18
N ILE A 31 9.59 -7.71 12.17
CA ILE A 31 9.23 -6.31 12.37
C ILE A 31 7.81 -6.16 12.89
N VAL A 32 6.84 -6.89 12.34
CA VAL A 32 5.45 -6.85 12.81
C VAL A 32 5.39 -7.28 14.26
N LYS A 33 6.02 -8.40 14.61
CA LYS A 33 6.05 -8.93 15.97
C LYS A 33 6.82 -8.04 16.94
N LEU A 34 7.92 -7.41 16.52
CA LEU A 34 8.63 -6.44 17.35
C LEU A 34 7.84 -5.15 17.56
N ARG A 35 7.08 -4.69 16.56
CA ARG A 35 6.15 -3.57 16.73
C ARG A 35 5.04 -3.93 17.70
N GLU A 36 4.46 -5.12 17.59
CA GLU A 36 3.48 -5.63 18.56
C GLU A 36 4.06 -5.63 19.98
N ILE A 37 5.27 -6.17 20.18
CA ILE A 37 5.95 -6.19 21.48
C ILE A 37 6.19 -4.75 21.99
N CYS A 38 6.69 -3.83 21.16
CA CYS A 38 6.83 -2.41 21.52
C CYS A 38 5.50 -1.77 21.95
N ILE A 39 4.39 -2.19 21.35
CA ILE A 39 3.05 -1.67 21.63
C ILE A 39 2.52 -2.26 22.95
N THR A 40 2.71 -3.55 23.19
CA THR A 40 2.34 -4.24 24.45
C THR A 40 3.16 -3.72 25.64
N LEU A 41 4.39 -3.26 25.45
CA LEU A 41 5.18 -2.67 26.53
C LEU A 41 4.75 -1.23 26.91
N ASN A 42 3.96 -0.56 26.05
CA ASN A 42 3.52 0.84 26.22
C ASN A 42 2.04 0.97 26.68
N LEU A 43 1.52 -0.01 27.43
CA LEU A 43 0.10 -0.16 27.75
C LEU A 43 -0.52 1.01 28.56
N ASN A 44 -1.26 1.88 27.86
CA ASN A 44 -2.41 2.64 28.35
C ASN A 44 -3.55 2.55 27.30
N GLU A 45 -4.81 2.76 27.71
CA GLU A 45 -6.05 2.59 26.90
C GLU A 45 -6.06 3.28 25.53
N LEU A 46 -5.24 4.31 25.33
CA LEU A 46 -5.01 4.98 24.04
C LEU A 46 -4.55 4.02 22.91
N ASN A 47 -3.98 2.85 23.25
CA ASN A 47 -3.35 1.95 22.28
C ASN A 47 -4.29 0.92 21.64
N THR A 48 -5.47 0.61 22.18
CA THR A 48 -6.46 -0.20 21.45
C THR A 48 -6.89 0.51 20.17
N TYR A 49 -7.09 1.83 20.27
CA TYR A 49 -7.29 2.72 19.13
C TYR A 49 -6.07 2.77 18.20
N LYS A 50 -4.85 2.71 18.74
CA LYS A 50 -3.62 2.73 17.93
C LYS A 50 -3.42 1.44 17.13
N ILE A 51 -3.75 0.29 17.70
CA ILE A 51 -3.72 -1.00 17.01
C ILE A 51 -4.80 -1.03 15.92
N SER A 52 -6.04 -0.62 16.23
CA SER A 52 -7.10 -0.55 15.21
C SER A 52 -6.77 0.44 14.08
N LEU A 53 -6.16 1.59 14.39
CA LEU A 53 -5.64 2.55 13.41
C LEU A 53 -4.58 1.94 12.48
N LEU A 54 -3.64 1.15 13.01
CA LEU A 54 -2.60 0.49 12.20
C LEU A 54 -3.17 -0.60 11.28
N TYR A 55 -4.12 -1.40 11.78
CA TYR A 55 -4.84 -2.38 10.95
C TYR A 55 -5.68 -1.70 9.87
N GLN A 56 -6.31 -0.57 10.21
CA GLN A 56 -7.07 0.23 9.26
C GLN A 56 -6.14 0.83 8.18
N GLU A 57 -4.97 1.36 8.55
CA GLU A 57 -3.95 1.80 7.61
C GLU A 57 -3.50 0.67 6.68
N GLU A 58 -3.27 -0.54 7.20
CA GLU A 58 -2.89 -1.69 6.37
C GLU A 58 -3.97 -2.06 5.35
N ASN A 59 -5.24 -2.08 5.76
CA ASN A 59 -6.37 -2.35 4.88
C ASN A 59 -6.54 -1.24 3.83
N GLU A 60 -6.40 0.02 4.21
CA GLU A 60 -6.42 1.17 3.30
C GLU A 60 -5.32 1.03 2.24
N PHE A 61 -4.08 0.75 2.64
CA PHE A 61 -2.96 0.51 1.72
C PHE A 61 -3.21 -0.68 0.79
N LYS A 62 -3.80 -1.76 1.30
CA LYS A 62 -4.13 -2.95 0.51
C LYS A 62 -5.13 -2.62 -0.61
N ILE A 63 -6.19 -1.88 -0.30
CA ILE A 63 -7.20 -1.44 -1.27
C ILE A 63 -6.56 -0.53 -2.32
N ILE A 64 -5.80 0.48 -1.87
CA ILE A 64 -5.13 1.45 -2.76
C ILE A 64 -4.20 0.73 -3.74
N ARG A 65 -3.38 -0.18 -3.23
CA ARG A 65 -2.41 -0.95 -4.01
C ARG A 65 -3.12 -1.84 -5.04
N GLU A 66 -4.10 -2.61 -4.60
CA GLU A 66 -4.83 -3.52 -5.49
C GLU A 66 -5.46 -2.77 -6.67
N MET A 67 -6.10 -1.63 -6.39
CA MET A 67 -6.71 -0.79 -7.41
C MET A 67 -5.69 -0.22 -8.40
N CYS A 68 -4.60 0.35 -7.88
CA CYS A 68 -3.57 0.94 -8.73
C CYS A 68 -2.91 -0.13 -9.62
N LEU A 69 -2.60 -1.31 -9.07
CA LEU A 69 -2.04 -2.43 -9.84
C LEU A 69 -3.01 -2.92 -10.92
N HIS A 70 -4.30 -3.05 -10.60
CA HIS A 70 -5.30 -3.50 -11.55
C HIS A 70 -5.43 -2.53 -12.75
N ILE A 71 -5.49 -1.23 -12.46
CA ILE A 71 -5.56 -0.18 -13.49
C ILE A 71 -4.31 -0.18 -14.36
N LEU A 72 -3.13 -0.14 -13.74
CA LEU A 72 -1.85 -0.11 -14.46
C LEU A 72 -1.67 -1.37 -15.32
N TRP A 73 -1.99 -2.54 -14.77
CA TRP A 73 -1.91 -3.81 -15.49
C TRP A 73 -2.81 -3.85 -16.72
N ASN A 74 -4.05 -3.37 -16.59
CA ASN A 74 -4.98 -3.33 -17.72
C ASN A 74 -4.46 -2.45 -18.88
N ILE A 75 -3.87 -1.29 -18.58
CA ILE A 75 -3.30 -0.41 -19.60
C ILE A 75 -2.04 -1.03 -20.22
N LEU A 76 -1.15 -1.61 -19.39
CA LEU A 76 0.09 -2.24 -19.86
C LEU A 76 -0.19 -3.47 -20.73
N LYS A 77 -1.17 -4.30 -20.36
CA LYS A 77 -1.55 -5.51 -21.09
C LYS A 77 -2.28 -5.18 -22.39
N TYR A 78 -3.12 -4.14 -22.40
CA TYR A 78 -3.97 -3.80 -23.53
C TYR A 78 -3.81 -2.35 -23.97
N PRO A 79 -2.60 -1.94 -24.39
CA PRO A 79 -2.30 -0.53 -24.62
C PRO A 79 -3.19 0.09 -25.70
N LYS A 80 -3.54 -0.64 -26.75
CA LYS A 80 -4.39 -0.11 -27.84
C LYS A 80 -5.88 0.02 -27.49
N HIS A 81 -6.34 -0.56 -26.38
CA HIS A 81 -7.76 -0.58 -26.03
C HIS A 81 -8.14 0.63 -25.19
N ILE A 82 -8.83 1.58 -25.81
CA ILE A 82 -9.23 2.84 -25.15
C ILE A 82 -10.08 2.64 -23.89
N LYS A 83 -10.86 1.55 -23.81
CA LYS A 83 -11.69 1.23 -22.64
C LYS A 83 -10.88 1.14 -21.34
N TYR A 84 -9.63 0.67 -21.38
CA TYR A 84 -8.77 0.57 -20.19
C TYR A 84 -8.04 1.88 -19.85
N ARG A 85 -8.11 2.87 -20.75
CA ARG A 85 -7.62 4.23 -20.52
C ARG A 85 -8.70 5.13 -19.91
N GLN A 86 -9.88 4.59 -19.63
CA GLN A 86 -11.03 5.30 -19.07
C GLN A 86 -11.51 4.62 -17.80
N ILE A 87 -11.81 5.40 -16.77
CA ILE A 87 -12.41 4.90 -15.53
C ILE A 87 -13.66 5.71 -15.24
N HIS A 88 -14.81 5.06 -15.21
CA HIS A 88 -16.06 5.70 -14.83
C HIS A 88 -16.06 6.02 -13.34
N LYS A 89 -16.34 7.28 -12.98
CA LYS A 89 -16.36 7.76 -11.60
C LYS A 89 -17.34 6.96 -10.75
N GLN A 90 -18.56 6.74 -11.22
CA GLN A 90 -19.56 5.99 -10.46
C GLN A 90 -19.14 4.54 -10.20
N ALA A 91 -18.57 3.86 -11.20
CA ALA A 91 -18.09 2.49 -11.04
C ALA A 91 -16.93 2.41 -10.04
N LEU A 92 -16.00 3.38 -10.09
CA LEU A 92 -14.91 3.51 -9.14
C LEU A 92 -15.44 3.72 -7.71
N TYR A 93 -16.39 4.63 -7.53
CA TYR A 93 -16.98 4.95 -6.23
C TYR A 93 -17.74 3.77 -5.65
N ASN A 94 -18.58 3.11 -6.44
CA ASN A 94 -19.35 1.94 -6.01
C ASN A 94 -18.41 0.80 -5.56
N TYR A 95 -17.37 0.52 -6.35
CA TYR A 95 -16.38 -0.50 -6.00
C TYR A 95 -15.64 -0.15 -4.70
N LEU A 96 -15.13 1.08 -4.58
CA LEU A 96 -14.42 1.52 -3.39
C LEU A 96 -15.33 1.49 -2.16
N SER A 97 -16.57 1.97 -2.28
CA SER A 97 -17.55 1.99 -1.19
C SER A 97 -17.83 0.58 -0.68
N GLN A 98 -18.12 -0.37 -1.58
CA GLN A 98 -18.35 -1.77 -1.22
C GLN A 98 -17.13 -2.38 -0.52
N LYS A 99 -15.92 -2.11 -1.04
CA LYS A 99 -14.69 -2.68 -0.51
C LYS A 99 -14.31 -2.09 0.84
N CYS A 100 -14.53 -0.79 1.02
CA CYS A 100 -14.32 -0.11 2.30
C CYS A 100 -15.29 -0.61 3.36
N HIS A 101 -16.58 -0.76 3.01
CA HIS A 101 -17.59 -1.31 3.90
C HIS A 101 -17.21 -2.73 4.36
N THR A 102 -16.71 -3.57 3.44
CA THR A 102 -16.30 -4.95 3.75
C THR A 102 -15.11 -5.00 4.71
N LEU A 103 -14.20 -4.04 4.63
CA LEU A 103 -12.95 -4.02 5.40
C LEU A 103 -12.97 -3.05 6.59
N GLY A 104 -14.09 -2.36 6.83
CA GLY A 104 -14.23 -1.37 7.91
C GLY A 104 -13.29 -0.17 7.76
N THR A 105 -12.92 0.21 6.54
CA THR A 105 -11.96 1.31 6.28
C THR A 105 -12.65 2.61 5.90
N ASP A 106 -11.95 3.73 6.08
CA ASP A 106 -12.44 5.06 5.73
C ASP A 106 -12.49 5.26 4.21
N PHE A 107 -13.70 5.34 3.66
CA PHE A 107 -13.94 5.52 2.24
C PHE A 107 -13.39 6.86 1.72
N GLU A 108 -13.53 7.96 2.46
CA GLU A 108 -13.10 9.27 1.99
C GLU A 108 -11.58 9.35 1.87
N ARG A 109 -10.86 8.80 2.87
CA ARG A 109 -9.39 8.72 2.83
C ARG A 109 -8.89 7.91 1.64
N ILE A 110 -9.46 6.72 1.42
CA ILE A 110 -9.08 5.86 0.30
C ILE A 110 -9.38 6.55 -1.03
N LEU A 111 -10.56 7.19 -1.15
CA LEU A 111 -10.94 7.89 -2.36
C LEU A 111 -9.95 9.01 -2.68
N ILE A 112 -9.61 9.87 -1.71
CA ILE A 112 -8.61 10.95 -1.90
C ILE A 112 -7.25 10.36 -2.33
N ALA A 113 -6.81 9.27 -1.71
CA ALA A 113 -5.55 8.62 -2.05
C ALA A 113 -5.55 8.03 -3.47
N ILE A 114 -6.64 7.38 -3.87
CA ILE A 114 -6.81 6.85 -5.23
C ILE A 114 -6.83 7.98 -6.26
N GLU A 115 -7.58 9.06 -6.03
CA GLU A 115 -7.62 10.20 -6.95
C GLU A 115 -6.22 10.83 -7.14
N LYS A 116 -5.45 10.99 -6.06
CA LYS A 116 -4.05 11.46 -6.13
C LYS A 116 -3.16 10.49 -6.92
N ASN A 117 -3.28 9.18 -6.69
CA ASN A 117 -2.51 8.17 -7.44
C ASN A 117 -2.87 8.16 -8.93
N LEU A 118 -4.15 8.30 -9.27
CA LEU A 118 -4.60 8.42 -10.65
C LEU A 118 -3.94 9.62 -11.34
N GLN A 119 -3.95 10.79 -10.69
CA GLN A 119 -3.27 11.99 -11.21
C GLN A 119 -1.77 11.76 -11.39
N PHE A 120 -1.10 11.14 -10.40
CA PHE A 120 0.32 10.81 -10.47
C PHE A 120 0.67 9.87 -11.64
N ILE A 121 -0.20 8.90 -11.93
CA ILE A 121 -0.05 7.97 -13.06
C ILE A 121 -0.27 8.69 -14.42
N GLY A 122 -0.96 9.83 -14.43
CA GLY A 122 -1.24 10.61 -15.63
C GLY A 122 -2.70 10.58 -16.09
N PHE A 123 -3.62 10.13 -15.24
CA PHE A 123 -5.05 10.30 -15.49
C PHE A 123 -5.49 11.74 -15.20
N LYS A 124 -6.44 12.23 -15.99
CA LYS A 124 -7.15 13.48 -15.78
C LYS A 124 -8.60 13.21 -15.50
N LYS A 125 -9.18 14.00 -14.59
CA LYS A 125 -10.60 13.99 -14.29
C LYS A 125 -11.32 14.90 -15.28
N GLU A 126 -12.28 14.36 -16.03
CA GLU A 126 -13.16 15.12 -16.92
C GLU A 126 -14.60 14.63 -16.73
N ASN A 127 -15.47 15.51 -16.25
CA ASN A 127 -16.86 15.21 -15.94
C ASN A 127 -16.98 13.95 -15.06
N ASP A 128 -17.60 12.90 -15.60
CA ASP A 128 -17.91 11.65 -14.91
C ASP A 128 -16.87 10.55 -15.12
N LYS A 129 -15.73 10.84 -15.75
CA LYS A 129 -14.69 9.83 -15.99
C LYS A 129 -13.29 10.37 -15.77
N TRP A 130 -12.40 9.44 -15.49
CA TRP A 130 -10.96 9.64 -15.56
C TRP A 130 -10.45 9.16 -16.90
N TYR A 131 -9.61 9.94 -17.56
CA TYR A 131 -9.00 9.61 -18.85
C TYR A 131 -7.49 9.65 -18.75
N TYR A 132 -6.81 8.65 -19.30
CA TYR A 132 -5.37 8.66 -19.41
C TYR A 132 -4.93 9.69 -20.46
N ARG A 133 -4.19 10.73 -20.03
CA ARG A 133 -3.95 11.97 -20.78
C ARG A 133 -3.22 11.78 -22.11
N TYR A 134 -2.42 10.73 -22.26
CA TYR A 134 -1.48 10.62 -23.38
C TYR A 134 -2.07 9.85 -24.57
N ASN A 135 -2.08 10.50 -25.75
CA ASN A 135 -2.46 9.88 -27.02
C ASN A 135 -1.61 8.64 -27.31
N ASN A 136 -0.30 8.75 -27.07
CA ASN A 136 0.66 7.65 -27.09
C ASN A 136 0.95 7.20 -25.66
N ILE A 137 0.74 5.92 -25.37
CA ILE A 137 1.00 5.38 -24.03
C ILE A 137 2.48 5.51 -23.69
N GLN A 138 2.76 6.20 -22.60
CA GLN A 138 4.10 6.28 -22.03
C GLN A 138 4.40 5.00 -21.25
N LEU A 139 4.67 3.90 -21.97
CA LEU A 139 4.92 2.58 -21.37
C LEU A 139 6.01 2.63 -20.30
N SER A 140 7.08 3.38 -20.54
CA SER A 140 8.18 3.55 -19.57
C SER A 140 7.72 4.21 -18.27
N HIS A 141 6.85 5.22 -18.34
CA HIS A 141 6.27 5.86 -17.17
C HIS A 141 5.32 4.91 -16.43
N LEU A 142 4.41 4.24 -17.15
CA LEU A 142 3.49 3.27 -16.55
C LEU A 142 4.21 2.10 -15.87
N TRP A 143 5.28 1.60 -16.47
CA TRP A 143 6.12 0.57 -15.87
C TRP A 143 6.81 1.05 -14.59
N LYS A 144 7.29 2.31 -14.56
CA LYS A 144 7.83 2.92 -13.34
C LYS A 144 6.76 3.00 -12.26
N CYS A 145 5.56 3.48 -12.59
CA CYS A 145 4.43 3.52 -11.66
C CYS A 145 4.06 2.11 -11.15
N TYR A 146 3.98 1.13 -12.03
CA TYR A 146 3.67 -0.25 -11.66
C TYR A 146 4.71 -0.83 -10.68
N ARG A 147 5.99 -0.62 -10.97
CA ARG A 147 7.09 -1.01 -10.09
C ARG A 147 7.02 -0.28 -8.74
N LEU A 148 6.72 1.01 -8.72
CA LEU A 148 6.56 1.76 -7.46
C LEU A 148 5.43 1.19 -6.61
N VAL A 149 4.26 0.89 -7.20
CA VAL A 149 3.11 0.34 -6.48
C VAL A 149 3.39 -1.09 -5.98
N ILE A 150 4.11 -1.91 -6.76
CA ILE A 150 4.59 -3.21 -6.29
C ILE A 150 5.60 -3.04 -5.14
N ASN A 151 6.49 -2.06 -5.23
CA ASN A 151 7.49 -1.79 -4.20
C ASN A 151 6.91 -1.30 -2.86
N LEU A 152 5.66 -0.84 -2.86
CA LEU A 152 4.89 -0.57 -1.64
C LEU A 152 4.39 -1.85 -0.96
N GLN A 153 4.56 -3.04 -1.57
CA GLN A 153 4.44 -4.27 -0.81
C GLN A 153 5.61 -4.39 0.18
N PRO A 154 5.36 -4.79 1.43
CA PRO A 154 6.41 -5.05 2.42
C PRO A 154 7.51 -5.98 1.86
N MET A 155 7.12 -6.91 1.00
CA MET A 155 8.02 -7.87 0.33
C MET A 155 9.03 -7.21 -0.63
N TYR A 156 8.71 -6.07 -1.27
CA TYR A 156 9.59 -5.44 -2.26
C TYR A 156 10.41 -4.27 -1.71
N PHE A 157 9.99 -3.69 -0.57
CA PHE A 157 10.91 -2.92 0.28
C PHE A 157 12.14 -3.79 0.65
N MET A 158 11.98 -5.11 0.77
CA MET A 158 13.11 -6.02 1.03
C MET A 158 14.06 -6.15 -0.16
N CYS A 159 13.60 -6.24 -1.41
CA CYS A 159 14.51 -6.45 -2.54
C CYS A 159 15.44 -5.25 -2.80
N LEU A 160 14.95 -4.02 -2.60
CA LEU A 160 15.75 -2.80 -2.75
C LEU A 160 16.78 -2.61 -1.63
N PHE A 161 16.57 -3.24 -0.47
CA PHE A 161 17.40 -3.07 0.73
C PHE A 161 18.20 -4.32 1.13
N CYS A 162 18.02 -5.45 0.44
CA CYS A 162 18.84 -6.66 0.54
C CYS A 162 19.88 -6.75 -0.58
N CYS A 163 19.68 -6.05 -1.71
CA CYS A 163 20.65 -6.00 -2.81
C CYS A 163 21.61 -4.78 -2.76
N CYS A 164 21.63 -4.02 -1.65
CA CYS A 164 22.58 -2.94 -1.37
C CYS A 164 23.21 -3.13 0.03
#